data_AF-A0A6B3E757-F1
#
_entry.id   AF-A0A6B3E757-F1
#
_cell.length_a   1.000
_cell.length_b   1.000
_cell.length_c   1.000
_cell.angle_alpha   90.00
_cell.angle_beta   90.00
_cell.angle_gamma   90.00
#
_symmetry.space_group_name_H-M   'P 1'
#
loop_
_entity.id
_entity.type
_entity.pdbx_description
1 polymer ?
#
loop_
_entity_poly.entity_id
_entity_poly.type
_entity_poly.pdbx_seq_one_letter_code
_entity_poly.pdbx_strand_id
1 'polypeptide(L)'
;GWVHDQAEEEYRKVGERLEPLIDAAVRAATGPGEAGGEGSGAGLWANAAPFAIDGVPAHGVGPRRASDERVTLEETPEGLRVANGALVVEFDADGLVRSLRDLATGRETVPPGCRGGLLQVFGDTPRRFDAW
;
A
#
# COMPACT_ATOMS: atom_id res chain seq x y z
N GLY A 1 -21.68 17.81 1.94
CA GLY A 1 -22.58 18.75 1.22
C GLY A 1 -23.38 17.94 0.23
N TRP A 2 -24.68 18.21 0.04
CA TRP A 2 -25.62 17.20 -0.49
C TRP A 2 -25.16 16.43 -1.75
N VAL A 3 -24.54 17.10 -2.74
CA VAL A 3 -24.00 16.43 -3.94
C VAL A 3 -22.85 15.48 -3.62
N HIS A 4 -21.93 15.88 -2.74
CA HIS A 4 -20.83 15.03 -2.26
C HIS A 4 -21.39 13.84 -1.46
N ASP A 5 -22.31 14.12 -0.53
CA ASP A 5 -22.88 13.10 0.34
C ASP A 5 -23.66 12.06 -0.49
N GLN A 6 -24.38 12.50 -1.54
CA GLN A 6 -25.01 11.60 -2.51
C GLN A 6 -24.00 10.84 -3.36
N ALA A 7 -22.91 11.48 -3.81
CA ALA A 7 -21.87 10.79 -4.58
C ALA A 7 -21.22 9.67 -3.76
N GLU A 8 -20.86 9.93 -2.50
CA GLU A 8 -20.32 8.93 -1.57
C GLU A 8 -21.30 7.76 -1.37
N GLU A 9 -22.58 8.07 -1.17
CA GLU A 9 -23.65 7.08 -1.05
C GLU A 9 -23.74 6.16 -2.28
N GLU A 10 -23.74 6.74 -3.48
CA GLU A 10 -23.83 5.95 -4.72
C GLU A 10 -22.56 5.13 -4.99
N TYR A 11 -21.37 5.67 -4.73
CA TYR A 11 -20.12 4.89 -4.81
C TYR A 11 -20.13 3.70 -3.85
N ARG A 12 -20.61 3.91 -2.62
CA ARG A 12 -20.75 2.83 -1.64
C ARG A 12 -21.71 1.74 -2.12
N LYS A 13 -22.89 2.11 -2.64
CA LYS A 13 -23.85 1.15 -3.22
C LYS A 13 -23.25 0.36 -4.37
N VAL A 14 -22.45 1.00 -5.23
CA VAL A 14 -21.75 0.32 -6.33
C VAL A 14 -20.76 -0.71 -5.77
N GLY A 15 -19.96 -0.33 -4.77
CA GLY A 15 -19.05 -1.26 -4.08
C GLY A 15 -19.79 -2.45 -3.47
N GLU A 16 -20.82 -2.19 -2.66
CA GLU A 16 -21.68 -3.21 -2.04
C GLU A 16 -22.30 -4.18 -3.06
N ARG A 17 -22.62 -3.69 -4.27
CA ARG A 17 -23.17 -4.53 -5.33
C ARG A 17 -22.11 -5.33 -6.09
N LEU A 18 -20.93 -4.75 -6.31
CA LEU A 18 -19.88 -5.36 -7.13
C LEU A 18 -19.04 -6.38 -6.36
N GLU A 19 -18.76 -6.16 -5.07
CA GLU A 19 -17.94 -7.07 -4.26
C GLU A 19 -18.49 -8.52 -4.26
N PRO A 20 -19.79 -8.78 -4.04
CA PRO A 20 -20.33 -10.14 -4.10
C PRO A 20 -20.27 -10.75 -5.50
N LEU A 21 -20.39 -9.93 -6.56
CA LEU A 21 -20.30 -10.40 -7.94
C LEU A 21 -18.86 -10.79 -8.31
N ILE A 22 -17.89 -10.01 -7.85
CA ILE A 22 -16.46 -10.30 -8.02
C ILE A 22 -16.11 -11.59 -7.28
N ASP A 23 -16.51 -11.71 -6.02
CA ASP A 23 -16.28 -12.91 -5.21
C ASP A 23 -16.91 -14.16 -5.85
N ALA A 24 -18.15 -14.07 -6.32
CA ALA A 24 -18.81 -15.16 -7.05
C ALA A 24 -18.06 -15.55 -8.34
N ALA A 25 -17.60 -14.56 -9.12
CA ALA A 25 -16.85 -14.80 -10.36
C ALA A 25 -15.47 -15.43 -10.08
N VAL A 26 -14.75 -14.96 -9.07
CA VAL A 26 -13.45 -15.52 -8.67
C VAL A 26 -13.60 -16.96 -8.20
N ARG A 27 -14.57 -17.25 -7.33
CA ARG A 27 -14.85 -18.63 -6.89
C ARG A 27 -15.22 -19.56 -8.04
N ALA A 28 -16.02 -19.07 -8.99
CA ALA A 28 -16.37 -19.83 -10.19
C ALA A 28 -15.14 -20.14 -11.05
N ALA A 29 -14.16 -19.23 -11.12
CA ALA A 29 -12.94 -19.42 -11.88
C ALA A 29 -11.92 -20.34 -11.19
N THR A 30 -11.89 -20.39 -9.85
CA THR A 30 -10.90 -21.20 -9.08
C THR A 30 -11.39 -22.59 -8.69
N GLY A 31 -12.70 -22.84 -8.74
CA GLY A 31 -13.31 -24.06 -8.20
C GLY A 31 -13.31 -24.08 -6.66
N PRO A 32 -13.77 -25.19 -6.04
CA PRO A 32 -13.78 -25.36 -4.59
C PRO A 32 -12.34 -25.55 -4.07
N GLY A 33 -11.65 -24.44 -3.83
CA GLY A 33 -10.37 -24.37 -3.15
C GLY A 33 -10.37 -23.11 -2.28
N GLU A 34 -9.69 -23.16 -1.14
CA GLU A 34 -9.66 -22.04 -0.19
C GLU A 34 -9.04 -20.82 -0.88
N ALA A 35 -9.88 -19.83 -1.23
CA ALA A 35 -9.42 -18.48 -1.44
C ALA A 35 -8.62 -18.11 -0.18
N GLY A 36 -7.32 -17.87 -0.33
CA GLY A 36 -6.45 -17.75 0.83
C GLY A 36 -6.92 -16.60 1.70
N GLY A 37 -7.32 -16.94 2.93
CA GLY A 37 -7.55 -15.94 3.96
C GLY A 37 -6.27 -15.14 4.20
N GLU A 38 -6.45 -13.87 4.55
CA GLU A 38 -5.37 -12.97 4.94
C GLU A 38 -4.46 -13.64 5.98
N GLY A 39 -3.18 -13.82 5.64
CA GLY A 39 -2.16 -14.35 6.55
C GLY A 39 -1.69 -15.78 6.31
N SER A 40 -2.38 -16.57 5.48
CA SER A 40 -1.87 -17.85 4.99
C SER A 40 -1.18 -17.65 3.64
N GLY A 41 0.14 -17.82 3.56
CA GLY A 41 0.87 -17.81 2.29
C GLY A 41 0.45 -18.89 1.29
N ALA A 42 -0.57 -19.70 1.60
CA ALA A 42 -1.08 -20.82 0.81
C ALA A 42 -2.42 -20.52 0.12
N GLY A 43 -2.58 -19.30 -0.41
CA GLY A 43 -3.78 -18.83 -1.10
C GLY A 43 -3.63 -18.63 -2.60
N LEU A 44 -4.72 -18.76 -3.35
CA LEU A 44 -4.84 -18.22 -4.71
C LEU A 44 -5.12 -16.71 -4.66
N TRP A 45 -4.46 -15.96 -5.52
CA TRP A 45 -4.60 -14.51 -5.66
C TRP A 45 -5.11 -14.17 -7.06
N ALA A 46 -6.13 -13.33 -7.15
CA ALA A 46 -6.62 -12.78 -8.41
C ALA A 46 -5.87 -11.48 -8.72
N ASN A 47 -5.13 -11.45 -9.83
CA ASN A 47 -4.40 -10.29 -10.28
C ASN A 47 -5.21 -9.52 -11.32
N ALA A 48 -5.78 -8.37 -10.94
CA ALA A 48 -6.52 -7.50 -11.87
C ALA A 48 -5.61 -6.63 -12.76
N ALA A 49 -4.30 -6.60 -12.52
CA ALA A 49 -3.38 -5.76 -13.25
C ALA A 49 -3.07 -6.32 -14.66
N PRO A 50 -2.70 -5.45 -15.62
CA PRO A 50 -2.35 -5.85 -16.98
C PRO A 50 -0.92 -6.41 -17.12
N PHE A 51 -0.23 -6.68 -16.01
CA PHE A 51 1.08 -7.30 -15.95
C PHE A 51 1.17 -8.22 -14.74
N ALA A 52 2.20 -9.07 -14.70
CA ALA A 52 2.36 -10.01 -13.61
C ALA A 52 2.71 -9.28 -12.29
N ILE A 53 2.04 -9.64 -11.20
CA ILE A 53 2.33 -9.14 -9.85
C ILE A 53 2.70 -10.35 -9.00
N ASP A 54 3.89 -10.33 -8.41
CA ASP A 54 4.39 -11.37 -7.50
C ASP A 54 4.20 -12.79 -8.05
N GLY A 55 4.47 -12.97 -9.35
CA GLY A 55 4.37 -14.26 -10.04
C GLY A 55 2.96 -14.62 -10.56
N VAL A 56 1.92 -13.89 -10.21
CA VAL A 56 0.56 -14.10 -10.75
C VAL A 56 0.45 -13.40 -12.12
N PRO A 57 0.14 -14.10 -13.22
CA PRO A 57 0.02 -13.48 -14.55
C PRO A 57 -1.02 -12.36 -14.61
N ALA A 58 -0.91 -11.50 -15.62
CA ALA A 58 -1.89 -10.45 -15.88
C ALA A 58 -3.30 -11.04 -16.03
N HIS A 59 -4.29 -10.45 -15.35
CA HIS A 59 -5.69 -10.93 -15.34
C HIS A 59 -5.86 -12.40 -14.93
N GLY A 60 -4.86 -12.99 -14.28
CA GLY A 60 -4.82 -14.39 -13.89
C GLY A 60 -5.17 -14.62 -12.43
N VAL A 61 -5.39 -15.88 -12.09
CA VAL A 61 -5.50 -16.34 -10.70
C VAL A 61 -4.43 -17.39 -10.44
N GLY A 62 -3.68 -17.26 -9.37
CA GLY A 62 -2.59 -18.19 -9.07
C GLY A 62 -1.97 -17.97 -7.69
N PRO A 63 -1.06 -18.86 -7.27
CA PRO A 63 -0.31 -18.66 -6.04
C PRO A 63 0.57 -17.42 -6.19
N ARG A 64 0.51 -16.54 -5.19
CA ARG A 64 1.40 -15.40 -5.09
C ARG A 64 2.75 -15.84 -4.52
N ARG A 65 3.84 -15.36 -5.10
CA ARG A 65 5.17 -15.50 -4.53
C ARG A 65 5.24 -14.68 -3.24
N ALA A 66 5.32 -15.37 -2.10
CA ALA A 66 5.66 -14.70 -0.85
C ALA A 66 7.10 -14.17 -0.93
N SER A 67 7.34 -13.00 -0.35
CA SER A 67 8.70 -12.56 -0.09
C SER A 67 9.19 -13.28 1.17
N ASP A 68 10.35 -13.94 1.09
CA ASP A 68 11.05 -14.50 2.25
C ASP A 68 11.82 -13.41 3.03
N GLU A 69 11.80 -12.18 2.53
CA GLU A 69 12.57 -11.08 3.07
C GLU A 69 11.93 -10.56 4.36
N ARG A 70 12.63 -10.79 5.47
CA ARG A 70 12.18 -10.34 6.78
C ARG A 70 12.31 -8.83 6.88
N VAL A 71 11.21 -8.18 7.28
CA VAL A 71 11.25 -6.81 7.79
C VAL A 71 11.64 -6.87 9.27
N THR A 72 12.66 -6.12 9.64
CA THR A 72 13.10 -5.92 11.02
C THR A 72 12.78 -4.52 11.47
N LEU A 73 12.34 -4.40 12.72
CA LEU A 73 12.06 -3.14 13.40
C LEU A 73 12.89 -3.12 14.68
N GLU A 74 13.63 -2.04 14.89
CA GLU A 74 14.55 -1.85 16.00
C GLU A 74 14.37 -0.44 16.58
N GLU A 75 14.09 -0.36 17.88
CA GLU A 75 14.13 0.92 18.61
C GLU A 75 15.59 1.28 18.90
N THR A 76 15.96 2.51 18.58
CA THR A 76 17.30 3.07 18.76
C THR A 76 17.22 4.27 19.70
N PRO A 77 18.32 4.68 20.35
CA PRO A 77 18.32 5.90 21.16
C PRO A 77 17.87 7.15 20.40
N GLU A 78 18.05 7.17 19.07
CA GLU A 78 17.71 8.31 18.24
C GLU A 78 16.34 8.21 17.52
N GLY A 79 15.60 7.12 17.72
CA GLY A 79 14.28 6.90 17.11
C GLY A 79 14.07 5.44 16.67
N LEU A 80 13.52 5.21 15.48
CA LEU A 80 13.15 3.89 15.00
C LEU A 80 13.90 3.51 13.73
N ARG A 81 14.42 2.29 13.66
CA ARG A 81 15.03 1.75 12.45
C ARG A 81 14.17 0.62 11.89
N VAL A 82 13.72 0.76 10.64
CA VAL A 82 12.99 -0.26 9.88
C VAL A 82 13.84 -0.68 8.71
N ALA A 83 14.09 -1.97 8.56
CA ALA A 83 14.95 -2.49 7.50
C ALA A 83 14.40 -3.78 6.90
N ASN A 84 14.65 -3.97 5.61
CA ASN A 84 14.63 -5.26 4.93
C ASN A 84 15.91 -5.38 4.08
N GLY A 85 15.99 -6.33 3.16
CA GLY A 85 17.16 -6.45 2.27
C GLY A 85 17.15 -5.49 1.08
N ALA A 86 16.07 -4.72 0.85
CA ALA A 86 16.01 -3.69 -0.17
C ALA A 86 16.40 -2.30 0.36
N LEU A 87 15.96 -1.96 1.58
CA LEU A 87 16.09 -0.61 2.13
C LEU A 87 16.24 -0.59 3.65
N VAL A 88 16.83 0.50 4.14
CA VAL A 88 16.86 0.88 5.56
C VAL A 88 16.25 2.26 5.68
N VAL A 89 15.27 2.38 6.56
CA VAL A 89 14.62 3.65 6.92
C VAL A 89 14.91 3.92 8.39
N GLU A 90 15.37 5.12 8.69
CA GLU A 90 15.50 5.60 10.05
C GLU A 90 14.54 6.75 10.27
N PHE A 91 13.74 6.64 11.33
CA PHE A 91 12.86 7.66 11.85
C PHE A 91 13.50 8.28 13.09
N ASP A 92 13.35 9.59 13.28
CA ASP A 92 13.72 10.23 14.53
C ASP A 92 12.61 10.12 15.58
N ALA A 93 12.85 10.72 16.76
CA ALA A 93 11.91 10.72 17.88
C ALA A 93 10.57 11.41 17.58
N ASP A 94 10.51 12.30 16.59
CA ASP A 94 9.28 12.97 16.14
C ASP A 94 8.53 12.12 15.09
N GLY A 95 9.06 10.95 14.73
CA GLY A 95 8.50 10.06 13.72
C GLY A 95 8.81 10.47 12.28
N LEU A 96 9.76 11.40 12.07
CA LEU A 96 10.14 11.87 10.74
C LEU A 96 11.26 11.02 10.16
N VAL A 97 11.23 10.79 8.84
CA VAL A 97 12.26 10.02 8.15
C VAL A 97 13.55 10.84 8.08
N ARG A 98 14.59 10.44 8.81
CA ARG A 98 15.91 11.10 8.81
C ARG A 98 16.90 10.48 7.83
N SER A 99 16.68 9.22 7.44
CA SER A 99 17.47 8.49 6.45
C SER A 99 16.57 7.49 5.74
N LEU A 100 16.73 7.38 4.42
CA LEU A 100 16.13 6.33 3.61
C LEU A 100 17.17 5.89 2.59
N ARG A 101 17.77 4.74 2.87
CA ARG A 101 18.87 4.19 2.10
C ARG A 101 18.41 3.00 1.28
N ASP A 102 18.66 3.08 -0.02
CA ASP A 102 18.59 1.94 -0.94
C ASP A 102 19.86 1.09 -0.75
N LEU A 103 19.68 -0.18 -0.38
CA LEU A 103 20.80 -1.10 -0.12
C LEU A 103 21.46 -1.62 -1.39
N ALA A 104 20.73 -1.68 -2.52
CA ALA A 104 21.28 -2.14 -3.80
C ALA A 104 22.28 -1.13 -4.38
N THR A 105 22.00 0.17 -4.22
CA THR A 105 22.84 1.25 -4.76
C THR A 105 23.68 1.95 -3.70
N GLY A 106 23.37 1.76 -2.41
CA GLY A 106 23.95 2.51 -1.30
C GLY A 106 23.49 3.97 -1.22
N ARG A 107 22.55 4.37 -2.09
CA ARG A 107 22.07 5.76 -2.20
C ARG A 107 21.28 6.17 -0.96
N GLU A 108 21.70 7.25 -0.33
CA GLU A 108 20.89 8.01 0.62
C GLU A 108 19.96 8.96 -0.13
N THR A 109 18.66 8.91 0.17
CA THR A 109 17.65 9.73 -0.50
C THR A 109 17.23 10.95 0.31
N VAL A 110 17.48 10.95 1.62
CA VAL A 110 17.24 12.11 2.50
C VAL A 110 18.48 12.99 2.53
N PRO A 111 18.42 14.25 2.06
CA PRO A 111 19.58 15.12 2.10
C PRO A 111 20.07 15.39 3.54
N PRO A 112 21.37 15.67 3.74
CA PRO A 112 21.91 15.98 5.06
C PRO A 112 21.14 17.12 5.75
N GLY A 113 20.70 16.88 6.98
CA GLY A 113 19.95 17.86 7.78
C GLY A 113 18.46 17.98 7.44
N CYS A 114 17.98 17.31 6.39
CA CYS A 114 16.56 17.27 6.06
C CYS A 114 15.83 16.15 6.80
N ARG A 115 14.49 16.21 6.76
CA ARG A 115 13.57 15.19 7.24
C ARG A 115 12.47 14.98 6.22
N GLY A 116 12.09 13.72 5.98
CA GLY A 116 10.95 13.32 5.17
C GLY A 116 9.72 13.00 6.02
N GLY A 117 8.54 12.97 5.40
CA GLY A 117 7.30 12.62 6.10
C GLY A 117 6.75 13.70 7.05
N LEU A 118 7.29 14.92 7.00
CA LEU A 118 6.76 16.04 7.79
C LEU A 118 5.35 16.40 7.29
N LEU A 119 4.36 16.20 8.13
CA LEU A 119 3.01 16.68 7.88
C LEU A 119 3.00 18.20 8.07
N GLN A 120 2.58 18.92 7.02
CA GLN A 120 2.52 20.37 7.01
C GLN A 120 1.11 20.84 6.71
N VAL A 121 0.68 21.88 7.43
CA VAL A 121 -0.58 22.57 7.17
C VAL A 121 -0.25 23.87 6.48
N PHE A 122 -0.73 24.02 5.24
CA PHE A 122 -0.63 25.25 4.48
C PHE A 122 -1.98 25.96 4.50
N GLY A 123 -1.97 27.28 4.64
CA GLY A 123 -3.18 28.07 4.50
C GLY A 123 -3.65 28.03 3.05
N ASP A 124 -4.84 27.47 2.82
CA ASP A 124 -5.43 27.41 1.49
C ASP A 124 -6.40 28.59 1.30
N THR A 125 -5.92 29.67 0.67
CA THR A 125 -6.69 30.88 0.40
C THR A 125 -6.57 31.28 -1.08
N PRO A 126 -7.26 30.56 -1.98
CA PRO A 126 -7.20 30.83 -3.41
C PRO A 126 -7.87 32.18 -3.75
N ARG A 127 -7.39 32.84 -4.82
CA ARG A 127 -7.96 34.14 -5.24
C ARG A 127 -9.41 34.03 -5.73
N ARG A 128 -9.79 32.90 -6.34
CA ARG A 128 -11.14 32.58 -6.85
C ARG A 128 -11.32 31.07 -6.87
N PHE A 129 -12.57 30.62 -6.68
CA PHE A 129 -12.99 29.22 -6.66
C PHE A 129 -12.28 28.40 -5.59
N ASP A 130 -12.77 28.48 -4.35
CA ASP A 130 -12.21 27.86 -3.14
C ASP A 130 -12.19 26.33 -3.14
N ALA A 131 -12.84 25.69 -4.12
CA ALA A 131 -12.90 24.24 -4.29
C ALA A 131 -12.54 23.78 -5.71
N TRP A 132 -11.81 24.60 -6.50
CA TRP A 132 -11.38 24.29 -7.87
C TRP A 132 -9.89 24.55 -8.09
#